data_AF-A0A935CSK9-F1
#
_entry.id   AF-A0A935CSK9-F1
#
_cell.length_a   1.000
_cell.length_b   1.000
_cell.length_c   1.000
_cell.angle_alpha   90.00
_cell.angle_beta   90.00
_cell.angle_gamma   90.00
#
_symmetry.space_group_name_H-M   'P 1'
#
loop_
_entity.id
_entity.type
_entity.pdbx_description
1 polymer ?
#
loop_
_entity_poly.entity_id
_entity_poly.type
_entity_poly.pdbx_seq_one_letter_code
_entity_poly.pdbx_strand_id
1 'polypeptide(L)'
;MALEASSRGGSKLLSLDFESDGNAASFSFRVVFPEGAKSIDTSRCLSELPKGFVGVCKVYDGKVVAVTVMNTEGGAFPAGLNSIGKLAYSSNSKNAAVIDTFEASNRDGNLASMGVAKVEKLD
;
A
#
# COMPACT_ATOMS: atom_id res chain seq x y z
N MET A 1 7.04 -2.40 0.61
CA MET A 1 7.62 -1.40 1.54
C MET A 1 6.83 -0.11 1.37
N ALA A 2 6.62 0.68 2.43
CA ALA A 2 5.95 1.96 2.30
C ALA A 2 6.87 3.06 2.85
N LEU A 3 7.23 4.05 2.02
CA LEU A 3 8.08 5.18 2.41
C LEU A 3 7.22 6.41 2.64
N GLU A 4 7.46 7.10 3.76
CA GLU A 4 6.84 8.40 4.05
C GLU A 4 7.80 9.55 3.83
N ALA A 5 7.36 10.55 3.06
CA ALA A 5 8.03 11.85 2.94
C ALA A 5 7.16 12.94 3.60
N SER A 6 7.76 13.75 4.48
CA SER A 6 7.09 14.90 5.12
C SER A 6 7.35 16.19 4.32
N SER A 7 6.30 16.98 4.08
CA SER A 7 6.41 18.32 3.47
C SER A 7 6.06 19.43 4.46
N ARG A 8 6.54 20.67 4.18
CA ARG A 8 6.27 21.86 5.02
C ARG A 8 4.75 22.08 5.11
N GLY A 9 4.17 21.83 6.30
CA GLY A 9 2.74 22.06 6.58
C GLY A 9 2.00 20.89 7.23
N GLY A 10 2.67 19.79 7.59
CA GLY A 10 2.02 18.62 8.21
C GLY A 10 1.37 17.67 7.18
N SER A 11 1.52 17.95 5.89
CA SER A 11 1.16 17.05 4.80
C SER A 11 2.25 16.00 4.59
N LYS A 12 1.83 14.73 4.62
CA LYS A 12 2.66 13.53 4.48
C LYS A 12 2.22 12.76 3.24
N LEU A 13 3.19 12.23 2.51
CA LEU A 13 2.98 11.39 1.32
C LEU A 13 3.57 10.01 1.61
N LEU A 14 2.78 8.97 1.40
CA LEU A 14 3.14 7.57 1.55
C LEU A 14 3.21 6.91 0.16
N SER A 15 4.35 6.34 -0.20
CA SER A 15 4.45 5.44 -1.35
C SER A 15 3.94 4.05 -0.95
N LEU A 16 3.22 3.41 -1.85
CA LEU A 16 2.77 2.03 -1.71
C LEU A 16 3.56 1.19 -2.70
N ASP A 17 4.54 0.43 -2.21
CA ASP A 17 5.35 -0.45 -3.05
C ASP A 17 5.18 -1.91 -2.61
N PHE A 18 5.06 -2.80 -3.58
CA PHE A 18 4.86 -4.23 -3.40
C PHE A 18 6.06 -4.99 -3.92
N GLU A 19 6.75 -5.70 -3.03
CA GLU A 19 7.86 -6.57 -3.42
C GLU A 19 7.33 -7.98 -3.69
N SER A 20 7.56 -8.47 -4.91
CA SER A 20 7.12 -9.79 -5.37
C SER A 20 8.33 -10.65 -5.70
N ASP A 21 8.22 -11.96 -5.50
CA ASP A 21 9.19 -12.95 -5.98
C ASP A 21 8.88 -13.42 -7.42
N GLY A 22 7.81 -12.89 -8.03
CA GLY A 22 7.31 -13.34 -9.34
C GLY A 22 6.10 -14.27 -9.27
N ASN A 23 5.67 -14.69 -8.07
CA ASN A 23 4.61 -15.69 -7.90
C ASN A 23 3.29 -15.11 -7.38
N ALA A 24 3.29 -13.90 -6.82
CA ALA A 24 2.08 -13.27 -6.29
C ALA A 24 1.12 -12.85 -7.42
N ALA A 25 -0.12 -13.32 -7.38
CA ALA A 25 -1.18 -12.95 -8.33
C ALA A 25 -2.15 -11.91 -7.74
N SER A 26 -2.24 -11.85 -6.41
CA SER A 26 -3.03 -10.87 -5.68
C SER A 26 -2.39 -10.55 -4.34
N PHE A 27 -2.71 -9.38 -3.82
CA PHE A 27 -2.38 -8.99 -2.45
C PHE A 27 -3.47 -8.11 -1.85
N SER A 28 -3.51 -8.07 -0.53
CA SER A 28 -4.27 -7.08 0.22
C SER A 28 -3.46 -6.60 1.42
N PHE A 29 -3.55 -5.30 1.69
CA PHE A 29 -3.01 -4.75 2.92
C PHE A 29 -3.87 -3.62 3.43
N ARG A 30 -3.67 -3.29 4.71
CA ARG A 30 -4.34 -2.17 5.36
C ARG A 30 -3.31 -1.19 5.87
N VAL A 31 -3.51 0.08 5.53
CA VAL A 31 -2.74 1.20 6.05
C VAL A 31 -3.55 1.83 7.17
N VAL A 32 -3.01 1.78 8.39
CA VAL A 32 -3.58 2.43 9.58
C VAL A 32 -2.88 3.76 9.78
N PHE A 33 -3.65 4.83 9.75
CA PHE A 33 -3.15 6.18 9.94
C PHE A 33 -3.09 6.52 11.45
N PRO A 34 -2.11 7.34 11.87
CA PRO A 34 -1.99 7.74 13.26
C PRO A 34 -3.18 8.57 13.73
N GLU A 35 -3.39 8.63 15.04
CA GLU A 35 -4.40 9.53 15.61
C GLU A 35 -4.20 10.98 15.17
N GLY A 36 -5.30 11.66 14.86
CA GLY A 36 -5.29 13.03 14.36
C GLY A 36 -4.92 13.17 12.88
N ALA A 37 -4.77 12.07 12.14
CA ALA A 37 -4.73 12.12 10.68
C ALA A 37 -6.05 12.69 10.11
N LYS A 38 -5.92 13.58 9.13
CA LYS A 38 -7.02 14.27 8.44
C LYS A 38 -6.74 14.29 6.95
N SER A 39 -7.80 14.45 6.16
CA SER A 39 -7.69 14.65 4.71
C SER A 39 -6.92 13.52 4.01
N ILE A 40 -7.28 12.26 4.31
CA ILE A 40 -6.70 11.10 3.62
C ILE A 40 -7.15 11.17 2.15
N ASP A 41 -6.19 11.37 1.27
CA ASP A 41 -6.37 11.41 -0.18
C ASP A 41 -5.94 10.07 -0.78
N THR A 42 -6.92 9.34 -1.31
CA THR A 42 -6.77 8.05 -1.97
C THR A 42 -6.81 8.14 -3.50
N SER A 43 -6.85 9.36 -4.07
CA SER A 43 -6.98 9.57 -5.53
C SER A 43 -5.86 8.91 -6.34
N ARG A 44 -4.68 8.72 -5.73
CA ARG A 44 -3.50 8.08 -6.34
C ARG A 44 -3.16 6.72 -5.75
N CYS A 45 -4.04 6.14 -4.95
CA CYS A 45 -3.76 4.91 -4.20
C CYS A 45 -3.33 3.73 -5.09
N LEU A 46 -3.85 3.70 -6.32
CA LEU A 46 -3.65 2.63 -7.30
C LEU A 46 -3.15 3.16 -8.65
N SER A 47 -2.55 4.36 -8.67
CA SER A 47 -2.21 5.05 -9.92
C SER A 47 -1.02 4.46 -10.68
N GLU A 48 -0.20 3.64 -10.01
CA GLU A 48 1.04 3.10 -10.57
C GLU A 48 0.96 1.58 -10.82
N LEU A 49 -0.24 1.02 -10.69
CA LEU A 49 -0.48 -0.41 -10.89
C LEU A 49 0.01 -0.90 -12.26
N PRO A 50 0.72 -2.04 -12.30
CA PRO A 50 1.08 -2.67 -13.57
C PRO A 50 -0.14 -3.00 -14.43
N LYS A 51 0.03 -2.99 -15.75
CA LYS A 51 -1.02 -3.38 -16.70
C LYS A 51 -1.50 -4.83 -16.44
N GLY A 52 -2.79 -5.08 -16.63
CA GLY A 52 -3.41 -6.40 -16.39
C GLY A 52 -3.82 -6.65 -14.94
N PHE A 53 -3.61 -5.68 -14.06
CA PHE A 53 -4.07 -5.71 -12.67
C PHE A 53 -5.17 -4.69 -12.41
N VAL A 54 -6.07 -5.05 -11.52
CA VAL A 54 -7.12 -4.18 -11.00
C VAL A 54 -7.07 -4.20 -9.49
N GLY A 55 -7.58 -3.14 -8.87
CA GLY A 55 -7.66 -3.10 -7.43
C GLY A 55 -8.73 -2.15 -6.93
N VAL A 56 -8.95 -2.22 -5.63
CA VAL A 56 -9.84 -1.34 -4.89
C VAL A 56 -9.06 -0.75 -3.73
N CYS A 57 -9.24 0.56 -3.54
CA CYS A 57 -8.73 1.29 -2.40
C CYS A 57 -9.90 1.93 -1.68
N LYS A 58 -10.10 1.59 -0.40
CA LYS A 58 -11.27 2.02 0.36
C LYS A 58 -10.89 2.52 1.74
N VAL A 59 -11.41 3.69 2.08
CA VAL A 59 -11.26 4.30 3.42
C VAL A 59 -12.33 3.74 4.36
N TYR A 60 -11.92 3.34 5.56
CA TYR A 60 -12.77 2.93 6.67
C TYR A 60 -12.52 3.84 7.87
N ASP A 61 -13.60 4.30 8.49
CA ASP A 61 -13.61 5.13 9.70
C ASP A 61 -12.70 6.38 9.64
N GLY A 62 -12.38 6.84 8.43
CA GLY A 62 -11.47 7.97 8.19
C GLY A 62 -10.03 7.76 8.68
N LYS A 63 -9.65 6.52 9.02
CA LYS A 63 -8.36 6.20 9.65
C LYS A 63 -7.67 4.96 9.11
N VAL A 64 -8.38 4.14 8.34
CA VAL A 64 -7.83 2.93 7.73
C VAL A 64 -8.07 3.00 6.23
N VAL A 65 -7.07 2.67 5.44
CA VAL A 65 -7.22 2.44 4.00
C VAL A 65 -6.93 0.98 3.72
N ALA A 66 -7.93 0.24 3.26
CA ALA A 66 -7.72 -1.10 2.76
C ALA A 66 -7.42 -1.03 1.26
N VAL A 67 -6.37 -1.74 0.86
CA VAL A 67 -5.95 -1.91 -0.52
C VAL A 67 -6.07 -3.38 -0.86
N THR A 68 -6.74 -3.69 -1.95
CA THR A 68 -6.84 -5.05 -2.50
C THR A 68 -6.54 -4.98 -3.98
N VAL A 69 -5.64 -5.83 -4.45
CA VAL A 69 -5.20 -5.87 -5.84
C VAL A 69 -5.17 -7.31 -6.32
N MET A 70 -5.63 -7.52 -7.55
CA MET A 70 -5.59 -8.82 -8.21
C MET A 70 -5.29 -8.67 -9.69
N ASN A 71 -4.67 -9.70 -10.27
CA ASN A 71 -4.53 -9.81 -11.71
C ASN A 71 -5.83 -10.31 -12.36
N THR A 72 -6.29 -9.69 -13.45
CA THR A 72 -7.49 -10.12 -14.18
C THR A 72 -7.18 -10.99 -15.39
N GLU A 73 -5.92 -11.08 -15.79
CA GLU A 73 -5.42 -11.77 -16.98
C GLU A 73 -4.73 -13.10 -16.63
N GLY A 74 -4.80 -13.55 -15.38
CA GLY A 74 -4.17 -14.78 -14.90
C GLY A 74 -2.65 -14.69 -14.75
N GLY A 75 -2.10 -13.47 -14.74
CA GLY A 75 -0.68 -13.15 -14.54
C GLY A 75 -0.26 -13.13 -13.07
N ALA A 76 1.05 -12.97 -12.84
CA ALA A 76 1.63 -12.72 -11.53
C ALA A 76 2.41 -11.39 -11.59
N PHE A 77 2.60 -10.75 -10.44
CA PHE A 77 3.40 -9.54 -10.33
C PHE A 77 4.84 -9.83 -10.78
N PRO A 78 5.46 -8.94 -11.58
CA PRO A 78 6.89 -9.03 -11.88
C PRO A 78 7.71 -9.18 -10.60
N ALA A 79 8.75 -10.01 -10.64
CA ALA A 79 9.69 -10.11 -9.53
C ALA A 79 10.38 -8.77 -9.27
N GLY A 80 10.61 -8.46 -8.00
CA GLY A 80 11.18 -7.20 -7.54
C GLY A 80 10.14 -6.22 -6.98
N LEU A 81 10.56 -4.96 -6.87
CA LEU A 81 9.75 -3.89 -6.29
C LEU A 81 8.81 -3.29 -7.35
N ASN A 82 7.52 -3.41 -7.13
CA ASN A 82 6.46 -2.87 -7.98
C ASN A 82 5.80 -1.69 -7.28
N SER A 83 5.83 -0.51 -7.89
CA SER A 83 5.10 0.64 -7.34
C SER A 83 3.61 0.47 -7.63
N ILE A 84 2.78 0.64 -6.61
CA ILE A 84 1.32 0.45 -6.68
C ILE A 84 0.61 1.78 -6.75
N GLY A 85 1.07 2.74 -5.97
CA GLY A 85 0.53 4.08 -5.95
C GLY A 85 0.94 4.84 -4.69
N LYS A 86 0.16 5.86 -4.37
CA LYS A 86 0.47 6.84 -3.33
C LYS A 86 -0.76 7.20 -2.51
N LEU A 87 -0.56 7.41 -1.22
CA LEU A 87 -1.55 7.98 -0.31
C LEU A 87 -1.00 9.30 0.22
N ALA A 88 -1.86 10.31 0.33
CA ALA A 88 -1.50 11.54 1.02
C ALA A 88 -2.41 11.73 2.23
N TYR A 89 -1.87 12.32 3.30
CA TYR A 89 -2.66 12.68 4.47
C TYR A 89 -2.02 13.87 5.19
N SER A 90 -2.81 14.55 6.00
CA SER A 90 -2.30 15.62 6.88
C SER A 90 -2.34 15.15 8.32
N SER A 91 -1.26 15.34 9.07
CA SER A 91 -1.21 15.02 10.49
C SER A 91 -0.11 15.82 11.20
N ASN A 92 -0.44 16.33 12.39
CA ASN A 92 0.53 16.92 13.31
C ASN A 92 1.21 15.85 14.19
N SER A 93 0.85 14.57 14.02
CA SER A 93 1.43 13.47 14.79
C SER A 93 2.84 13.13 14.30
N LYS A 94 3.73 12.84 15.26
CA LYS A 94 5.07 12.28 15.00
C LYS A 94 5.02 10.80 14.61
N ASN A 95 3.87 10.15 14.78
CA ASN A 95 3.66 8.75 14.39
C ASN A 95 3.49 8.65 12.87
N ALA A 96 4.03 7.57 12.33
CA ALA A 96 3.91 7.18 10.94
C ALA A 96 2.59 6.42 10.71
N ALA A 97 2.12 6.40 9.47
CA ALA A 97 1.15 5.40 9.06
C ALA A 97 1.82 4.01 9.04
N VAL A 98 1.07 2.97 9.40
CA VAL A 98 1.62 1.60 9.51
C VAL A 98 0.80 0.62 8.68
N ILE A 99 1.45 -0.40 8.15
CA ILE A 99 0.76 -1.55 7.57
C ILE A 99 0.51 -2.55 8.69
N ASP A 100 -0.75 -2.78 9.05
CA ASP A 100 -1.12 -3.67 10.17
C ASP A 100 -1.52 -5.08 9.73
N THR A 101 -1.89 -5.24 8.46
CA THR A 101 -2.25 -6.52 7.86
C THR A 101 -1.77 -6.52 6.43
N PHE A 102 -1.17 -7.62 6.05
CA PHE A 102 -0.62 -7.84 4.73
C PHE A 102 -0.80 -9.32 4.37
N GLU A 103 -1.42 -9.58 3.23
CA GLU A 103 -1.62 -10.91 2.68
C GLU A 103 -1.33 -10.88 1.18
N ALA A 104 -0.68 -11.91 0.67
CA ALA A 104 -0.52 -12.14 -0.77
C ALA A 104 -0.78 -13.60 -1.08
N SER A 105 -1.28 -13.84 -2.29
CA SER A 105 -1.56 -15.19 -2.76
C SER A 105 -1.07 -15.38 -4.19
N ASN A 106 -0.66 -16.60 -4.49
CA ASN A 106 -0.35 -17.04 -5.85
C ASN A 106 -1.65 -17.33 -6.62
N ARG A 107 -1.52 -17.81 -7.86
CA ARG A 107 -2.66 -18.12 -8.74
C ARG A 107 -3.54 -19.26 -8.23
N ASP A 108 -2.99 -20.15 -7.42
CA ASP A 108 -3.71 -21.29 -6.84
C ASP A 108 -4.43 -20.93 -5.54
N GLY A 109 -4.33 -19.67 -5.10
CA GLY A 109 -4.88 -19.20 -3.83
C GLY A 109 -4.01 -19.54 -2.62
N ASN A 110 -2.82 -20.12 -2.82
CA ASN A 110 -1.87 -20.36 -1.75
C ASN A 110 -1.20 -19.06 -1.32
N LEU A 111 -0.91 -18.90 -0.04
CA LEU A 111 -0.17 -17.74 0.46
C LEU A 111 1.19 -17.64 -0.24
N ALA A 112 1.46 -16.50 -0.86
CA ALA A 112 2.76 -16.21 -1.44
C ALA A 112 3.74 -15.83 -0.31
N SER A 113 4.94 -16.39 -0.32
CA SER A 113 5.97 -16.04 0.67
C SER A 113 6.39 -14.59 0.48
N MET A 114 6.40 -13.81 1.56
CA MET A 114 6.78 -12.39 1.50
C MET A 114 7.69 -11.97 2.64
N GLY A 115 8.66 -11.10 2.31
CA GLY A 115 9.39 -10.31 3.29
C GLY A 115 8.43 -9.31 3.94
N VAL A 116 8.38 -9.31 5.27
CA VAL A 116 7.46 -8.50 6.07
C VAL A 116 7.51 -7.04 5.63
N ALA A 117 6.34 -6.43 5.37
CA ALA A 117 6.25 -5.01 5.02
C ALA A 117 6.78 -4.15 6.18
N LYS A 118 7.97 -3.56 6.01
CA LYS A 118 8.52 -2.56 6.94
C LYS A 118 8.22 -1.16 6.42
N VAL A 119 7.81 -0.29 7.35
CA VAL A 119 7.74 1.17 7.16
C VAL A 119 9.03 1.72 7.76
N GLU A 120 9.94 2.22 6.93
CA GLU A 120 11.12 2.94 7.40
C GLU A 120 10.87 4.45 7.29
N LYS A 121 11.11 5.15 8.41
CA LYS A 121 11.21 6.62 8.43
C LYS A 121 12.53 7.01 7.77
N LEU A 122 12.50 7.95 6.83
CA LEU A 122 13.67 8.80 6.58
C LEU A 122 13.56 10.04 7.49
N ASP A 123 14.63 10.30 8.25
CA ASP A 123 14.87 11.59 8.91
C ASP A 123 15.02 12.74 7.90
#